data_AF-A0A5C9BL05-F1
#
_entry.id   AF-A0A5C9BL05-F1
#
_cell.length_a   1.000
_cell.length_b   1.000
_cell.length_c   1.000
_cell.angle_alpha   90.00
_cell.angle_beta   90.00
_cell.angle_gamma   90.00
#
_symmetry.space_group_name_H-M   'P 1'
#
loop_
_entity.id
_entity.type
_entity.pdbx_description
1 polymer ?
#
loop_
_entity_poly.entity_id
_entity_poly.type
_entity_poly.pdbx_seq_one_letter_code
_entity_poly.pdbx_strand_id
1 'polypeptide(L)'
;MGTLTQTVLPFKVEATEEMLTANAGLALFGEFARDLGLHRWIAQEMPLPGSGRGYEADAYVRPLVLMLAGGGRSLEDTRTFRADTALAASRTRGQVDKVLLTALQQIGSMAPPPDESVV
;
A
#
# COMPACT_ATOMS: atom_id res chain seq x y z
N MET A 1 40.14 -26.60 -6.45
CA MET A 1 39.16 -26.70 -5.35
C MET A 1 39.00 -25.29 -4.79
N GLY A 2 38.02 -24.52 -5.31
CA GLY A 2 37.88 -23.09 -4.97
C GLY A 2 37.20 -22.92 -3.62
N THR A 3 37.92 -22.34 -2.66
CA THR A 3 37.39 -21.95 -1.35
C THR A 3 36.42 -20.78 -1.52
N LEU A 4 35.14 -20.97 -1.23
CA LEU A 4 34.18 -19.87 -1.17
C LEU A 4 34.52 -18.97 0.01
N THR A 5 34.85 -17.70 -0.29
CA THR A 5 35.09 -16.67 0.71
C THR A 5 33.75 -16.34 1.37
N GLN A 6 33.55 -16.79 2.61
CA GLN A 6 32.35 -16.49 3.40
C GLN A 6 32.30 -14.98 3.65
N THR A 7 31.46 -14.29 2.89
CA THR A 7 31.30 -12.84 2.98
C THR A 7 30.37 -12.53 4.15
N VAL A 8 30.93 -12.19 5.31
CA VAL A 8 30.15 -11.64 6.43
C VAL A 8 29.78 -10.22 6.05
N LEU A 9 28.49 -9.93 5.88
CA LEU A 9 28.01 -8.60 5.54
C LEU A 9 28.30 -7.62 6.72
N PRO A 10 28.90 -6.45 6.48
CA PRO A 10 29.34 -5.54 7.54
C PRO A 10 28.20 -4.65 8.06
N PHE A 11 27.07 -5.24 8.45
CA PHE A 11 25.98 -4.51 9.09
C PHE A 11 25.45 -5.26 10.30
N LYS A 12 24.99 -4.50 11.29
CA LYS A 12 24.43 -5.01 12.53
C LYS A 12 22.91 -5.10 12.37
N VAL A 13 22.35 -6.29 12.56
CA VAL A 13 20.90 -6.48 12.57
C VAL A 13 20.37 -6.10 13.95
N GLU A 14 19.41 -5.18 13.98
CA GLU A 14 18.70 -4.78 15.20
C GLU A 14 17.23 -5.19 15.06
N ALA A 15 16.61 -5.58 16.17
CA ALA A 15 15.20 -5.93 16.16
C ALA A 15 14.37 -4.65 16.00
N THR A 16 13.34 -4.73 15.17
CA THR A 16 12.35 -3.66 15.01
C THR A 16 10.96 -4.21 15.26
N GLU A 17 10.12 -3.40 15.90
CA GLU A 17 8.69 -3.68 16.09
C GLU A 17 7.85 -3.18 14.89
N GLU A 18 8.52 -2.73 13.82
CA GLU A 18 7.85 -2.31 12.60
C GLU A 18 7.11 -3.46 11.93
N MET A 19 5.85 -3.19 11.57
CA MET A 19 5.03 -4.12 10.83
C MET A 19 5.45 -4.13 9.36
N LEU A 20 6.02 -5.26 8.92
CA LEU A 20 6.40 -5.47 7.52
C LEU A 20 5.31 -6.22 6.76
N THR A 21 5.11 -5.85 5.49
CA THR A 21 4.24 -6.57 4.56
C THR A 21 4.89 -6.63 3.17
N ALA A 22 4.78 -7.79 2.53
CA ALA A 22 5.13 -7.94 1.11
C ALA A 22 4.17 -7.16 0.18
N ASN A 23 3.02 -6.73 0.70
CA ASN A 23 1.95 -6.05 -0.02
C ASN A 23 1.97 -4.52 0.15
N ALA A 24 3.12 -3.93 0.50
CA ALA A 24 3.24 -2.48 0.72
C ALA A 24 2.76 -1.64 -0.48
N GLY A 25 2.96 -2.12 -1.72
CA GLY A 25 2.44 -1.48 -2.92
C GLY A 25 0.90 -1.42 -2.97
N LEU A 26 0.22 -2.44 -2.43
CA LEU A 26 -1.24 -2.47 -2.33
C LEU A 26 -1.75 -1.54 -1.22
N ALA A 27 -0.95 -1.27 -0.19
CA ALA A 27 -1.29 -0.27 0.82
C ALA A 27 -1.39 1.13 0.18
N LEU A 28 -0.38 1.51 -0.63
CA LEU A 28 -0.39 2.77 -1.38
C LEU A 28 -1.60 2.86 -2.32
N PHE A 29 -1.83 1.82 -3.13
CA PHE A 29 -2.97 1.78 -4.03
C PHE A 29 -4.32 1.83 -3.29
N GLY A 30 -4.42 1.15 -2.15
CA GLY A 30 -5.60 1.12 -1.30
C GLY A 30 -5.95 2.48 -0.70
N GLU A 31 -4.93 3.26 -0.29
CA GLU A 31 -5.09 4.65 0.15
C GLU A 31 -5.48 5.55 -1.03
N PHE A 32 -4.74 5.51 -2.14
CA PHE A 32 -5.07 6.26 -3.35
C PHE A 32 -6.53 6.06 -3.79
N ALA A 33 -7.01 4.82 -3.82
CA ALA A 33 -8.39 4.51 -4.18
C ALA A 33 -9.40 5.03 -3.15
N ARG A 34 -9.04 5.09 -1.86
CA ARG A 34 -9.89 5.73 -0.85
C ARG A 34 -9.99 7.23 -1.12
N ASP A 35 -8.86 7.89 -1.33
CA ASP A 35 -8.78 9.36 -1.42
C ASP A 35 -9.35 9.88 -2.73
N LEU A 36 -9.27 9.09 -3.80
CA LEU A 36 -10.02 9.30 -5.04
C LEU A 36 -11.55 9.25 -4.83
N GLY A 37 -12.02 8.68 -3.71
CA GLY A 37 -13.44 8.60 -3.38
C GLY A 37 -14.13 7.35 -3.90
N LEU A 38 -13.39 6.31 -4.32
CA LEU A 38 -13.97 5.07 -4.87
C LEU A 38 -15.03 4.44 -3.95
N HIS A 39 -14.82 4.49 -2.63
CA HIS A 39 -15.81 3.99 -1.66
C HIS A 39 -17.16 4.72 -1.75
N ARG A 40 -17.16 6.02 -2.07
CA ARG A 40 -18.37 6.84 -2.19
C ARG A 40 -19.13 6.47 -3.45
N TRP A 41 -18.43 6.28 -4.57
CA TRP A 41 -19.03 5.82 -5.82
C TRP A 41 -19.62 4.42 -5.68
N ILE A 42 -18.89 3.50 -5.04
CA ILE A 42 -19.40 2.15 -4.76
C ILE A 42 -20.70 2.22 -3.93
N ALA A 43 -20.74 3.05 -2.89
CA ALA A 43 -21.93 3.20 -2.06
C ALA A 43 -23.12 3.85 -2.78
N GLN A 44 -22.87 4.68 -3.81
CA GLN A 44 -23.91 5.34 -4.60
C GLN A 44 -24.50 4.43 -5.68
N GLU A 45 -23.64 3.67 -6.35
CA GLU A 45 -24.04 2.85 -7.52
C GLU A 45 -24.53 1.46 -7.12
N MET A 46 -24.09 0.93 -5.96
CA MET A 46 -24.45 -0.41 -5.54
C MET A 46 -25.77 -0.43 -4.75
N PRO A 47 -26.61 -1.46 -4.94
CA PRO A 47 -27.83 -1.60 -4.17
C PRO A 47 -27.53 -1.83 -2.69
N LEU A 48 -28.36 -1.23 -1.83
CA LEU A 48 -28.35 -1.49 -0.40
C LEU A 48 -28.64 -2.98 -0.13
N PRO A 49 -28.06 -3.56 0.93
CA PRO A 49 -28.32 -4.95 1.29
C PRO A 49 -29.80 -5.15 1.68
N GLY A 50 -30.56 -5.81 0.80
CA GLY A 50 -32.02 -5.92 0.90
C GLY A 50 -32.56 -6.66 2.14
N SER A 51 -31.72 -7.42 2.87
CA SER A 51 -32.13 -8.16 4.08
C SER A 51 -31.70 -7.51 5.40
N GLY A 52 -31.01 -6.36 5.36
CA GLY A 52 -30.38 -5.74 6.54
C GLY A 52 -29.25 -6.57 7.19
N ARG A 53 -28.92 -7.74 6.62
CA ARG A 53 -27.86 -8.65 7.07
C ARG A 53 -26.71 -8.77 6.06
N GLY A 54 -26.80 -8.06 4.94
CA GLY A 54 -25.75 -8.04 3.92
C GLY A 54 -24.60 -7.12 4.30
N TYR A 55 -23.42 -7.39 3.76
CA TYR A 55 -22.27 -6.51 3.89
C TYR A 55 -22.43 -5.27 3.01
N GLU A 56 -21.84 -4.16 3.46
CA GLU A 56 -21.64 -2.97 2.63
C GLU A 56 -20.87 -3.31 1.35
N ALA A 57 -21.18 -2.61 0.26
CA ALA A 57 -20.58 -2.90 -1.03
C ALA A 57 -19.04 -2.75 -1.05
N ASP A 58 -18.50 -1.71 -0.41
CA ASP A 58 -17.04 -1.52 -0.30
C ASP A 58 -16.36 -2.70 0.44
N ALA A 59 -17.08 -3.40 1.33
CA ALA A 59 -16.52 -4.49 2.12
C ALA A 59 -16.14 -5.72 1.27
N TYR A 60 -16.81 -5.95 0.14
CA TYR A 60 -16.45 -7.02 -0.79
C TYR A 60 -15.83 -6.50 -2.10
N VAL A 61 -16.17 -5.29 -2.56
CA VAL A 61 -15.56 -4.71 -3.78
C VAL A 61 -14.10 -4.34 -3.54
N ARG A 62 -13.74 -3.73 -2.41
CA ARG A 62 -12.36 -3.28 -2.20
C ARG A 62 -11.35 -4.44 -2.14
N PRO A 63 -11.61 -5.55 -1.42
CA PRO A 63 -10.73 -6.72 -1.48
C PRO A 63 -10.54 -7.28 -2.89
N LEU A 64 -11.59 -7.26 -3.73
CA LEU A 64 -11.49 -7.69 -5.13
C LEU A 64 -10.59 -6.76 -5.95
N VAL A 65 -10.75 -5.45 -5.78
CA VAL A 65 -9.92 -4.44 -6.46
C VAL A 65 -8.44 -4.59 -6.07
N LEU A 66 -8.16 -4.79 -4.78
CA LEU A 66 -6.80 -5.03 -4.30
C LEU A 66 -6.23 -6.37 -4.81
N MET A 67 -7.06 -7.42 -4.85
CA MET A 67 -6.67 -8.72 -5.41
C MET A 67 -6.28 -8.59 -6.88
N LEU A 68 -7.10 -7.93 -7.69
CA LEU A 68 -6.82 -7.73 -9.11
C LEU A 68 -5.57 -6.87 -9.32
N ALA A 69 -5.41 -5.79 -8.55
CA ALA A 69 -4.22 -4.94 -8.61
C ALA A 69 -2.94 -5.69 -8.17
N GLY A 70 -3.07 -6.64 -7.23
CA GLY A 70 -1.98 -7.49 -6.77
C GLY A 70 -1.69 -8.71 -7.66
N GLY A 71 -2.44 -8.89 -8.76
CA GLY A 71 -2.28 -10.03 -9.68
C GLY A 71 -2.90 -11.35 -9.18
N GLY A 72 -3.77 -11.29 -8.17
CA GLY A 72 -4.53 -12.44 -7.67
C GLY A 72 -5.47 -13.00 -8.74
N ARG A 73 -5.67 -14.32 -8.70
CA ARG A 73 -6.47 -15.07 -9.68
C ARG A 73 -7.63 -15.83 -9.05
N SER A 74 -7.66 -15.93 -7.72
CA SER A 74 -8.68 -16.65 -6.98
C SER A 74 -9.28 -15.78 -5.89
N LEU A 75 -10.58 -15.94 -5.64
CA LEU A 75 -11.23 -15.34 -4.47
C LEU A 75 -10.56 -15.77 -3.14
N GLU A 76 -9.89 -16.93 -3.12
CA GLU A 76 -9.10 -17.38 -1.98
C GLU A 76 -7.98 -16.39 -1.63
N ASP A 77 -7.42 -15.70 -2.62
CA ASP A 77 -6.36 -14.70 -2.44
C ASP A 77 -6.84 -13.52 -1.57
N THR A 78 -8.15 -13.24 -1.57
CA THR A 78 -8.75 -12.21 -0.69
C THR A 78 -8.62 -12.56 0.79
N ARG A 79 -8.53 -13.85 1.14
CA ARG A 79 -8.28 -14.30 2.52
C ARG A 79 -6.84 -14.05 2.94
N THR A 80 -5.89 -14.23 2.04
CA THR A 80 -4.47 -13.90 2.27
C THR A 80 -4.31 -12.42 2.59
N PHE A 81 -4.97 -11.53 1.83
CA PHE A 81 -4.95 -10.08 2.12
C PHE A 81 -5.64 -9.72 3.43
N ARG A 82 -6.66 -10.48 3.83
CA ARG A 82 -7.36 -10.27 5.11
C ARG A 82 -6.53 -10.71 6.32
N ALA A 83 -5.67 -11.71 6.15
CA ALA A 83 -4.75 -12.19 7.17
C ALA A 83 -3.51 -11.29 7.35
N ASP A 84 -3.19 -10.46 6.36
CA ASP A 84 -2.10 -9.49 6.41
C ASP A 84 -2.47 -8.30 7.32
N THR A 85 -2.04 -8.38 8.58
CA THR A 85 -2.33 -7.37 9.60
C THR A 85 -1.66 -6.03 9.32
N ALA A 86 -0.50 -6.02 8.66
CA ALA A 86 0.22 -4.80 8.30
C ALA A 86 -0.51 -4.06 7.16
N LEU A 87 -1.00 -4.78 6.15
CA LEU A 87 -1.86 -4.22 5.10
C LEU A 87 -3.23 -3.77 5.64
N ALA A 88 -3.80 -4.51 6.60
CA ALA A 88 -5.03 -4.08 7.26
C ALA A 88 -4.82 -2.82 8.11
N ALA A 89 -3.68 -2.70 8.79
CA ALA A 89 -3.34 -1.54 9.62
C ALA A 89 -3.13 -0.28 8.76
N SER A 90 -2.46 -0.39 7.61
CA SER A 90 -2.26 0.75 6.70
C SER A 90 -3.60 1.33 6.22
N ARG A 91 -4.59 0.46 5.94
CA ARG A 91 -5.95 0.89 5.59
C ARG A 91 -6.61 1.79 6.65
N THR A 92 -6.16 1.83 7.89
CA THR A 92 -6.77 2.72 8.90
C THR A 92 -6.03 4.04 9.05
N ARG A 93 -4.76 4.10 8.62
CA ARG A 93 -3.82 5.09 9.14
C ARG A 93 -3.69 6.35 8.28
N GLY A 94 -4.04 6.33 7.00
CA GLY A 94 -3.86 7.50 6.12
C GLY A 94 -2.42 8.00 6.14
N GLN A 95 -1.48 7.06 6.30
CA GLN A 95 -0.09 7.35 6.60
C GLN A 95 0.67 7.66 5.32
N VAL A 96 0.19 7.16 4.17
CA VAL A 96 0.92 7.22 2.93
C VAL A 96 0.93 8.64 2.38
N ASP A 97 -0.11 9.46 2.59
CA ASP A 97 -0.09 10.89 2.26
C ASP A 97 1.10 11.62 2.89
N LYS A 98 1.36 11.42 4.19
CA LYS A 98 2.51 12.05 4.86
C LYS A 98 3.83 11.54 4.31
N VAL A 99 3.94 10.23 4.06
CA VAL A 99 5.18 9.64 3.54
C VAL A 99 5.46 10.09 2.11
N LEU A 100 4.44 10.14 1.25
CA LEU A 100 4.56 10.56 -0.14
C LEU A 100 4.83 12.06 -0.24
N LEU A 101 4.15 12.88 0.56
CA LEU A 101 4.46 14.31 0.67
C LEU A 101 5.89 14.52 1.16
N THR A 102 6.32 13.80 2.20
CA THR A 102 7.70 13.90 2.71
C THR A 102 8.72 13.47 1.64
N ALA A 103 8.46 12.37 0.93
CA ALA A 103 9.34 11.88 -0.14
C ALA A 103 9.39 12.85 -1.32
N LEU A 104 8.24 13.39 -1.77
CA LEU A 104 8.18 14.40 -2.83
C LEU A 104 8.88 15.70 -2.42
N GLN A 105 8.77 16.10 -1.15
CA GLN A 105 9.40 17.29 -0.61
C GLN A 105 10.92 17.11 -0.46
N GLN A 106 11.39 15.91 -0.10
CA GLN A 106 12.81 15.56 -0.14
C GLN A 106 13.36 15.52 -1.57
N ILE A 107 12.62 14.99 -2.53
CA ILE A 107 13.02 14.98 -3.95
C ILE A 107 13.07 16.41 -4.50
N GLY A 108 12.08 17.26 -4.18
CA GLY A 108 12.06 18.67 -4.57
C GLY A 108 13.18 19.50 -3.94
N SER A 109 13.59 19.17 -2.71
CA SER A 109 14.75 19.78 -2.03
C SER A 109 16.11 19.33 -2.60
N MET A 110 16.14 18.28 -3.41
CA MET A 110 17.38 17.72 -3.99
C MET A 110 17.59 18.17 -5.46
N ALA A 111 16.68 18.98 -6.00
CA ALA A 111 16.88 19.63 -7.30
C ALA A 111 18.02 20.66 -7.18
N PRO A 112 19.06 20.60 -8.03
CA PRO A 112 20.10 21.62 -8.04
C PRO A 112 19.45 22.98 -8.34
N PRO A 113 19.93 24.08 -7.70
CA PRO A 113 19.44 25.41 -8.02
C PRO A 113 19.56 25.65 -9.53
N PRO A 114 18.60 26.33 -10.17
CA PRO A 114 18.73 26.66 -11.58
C PRO A 114 20.04 27.45 -11.75
N ASP A 115 20.93 26.97 -12.63
CA ASP A 115 22.18 27.66 -12.96
C ASP A 115 21.86 29.10 -13.39
N GLU A 116 22.07 30.05 -12.49
CA GLU A 116 22.20 31.47 -12.84
C GLU A 116 23.57 31.68 -13.51
N SER A 117 23.77 31.14 -14.71
CA SER A 117 24.90 31.53 -15.55
C SER A 117 24.73 31.11 -17.02
N VAL A 118 23.69 31.61 -17.69
CA VAL A 118 23.77 31.86 -19.14
C VAL A 118 22.94 33.10 -19.48
N VAL A 119 23.47 34.30 -19.19
CA VAL A 119 23.46 35.49 -20.08
C VAL A 119 24.65 36.37 -19.71
#